data_AF-A0A6V7J8Z0-F1
#
_entry.id   AF-A0A6V7J8Z0-F1
#
_cell.length_a   1.000
_cell.length_b   1.000
_cell.length_c   1.000
_cell.angle_alpha   90.00
_cell.angle_beta   90.00
_cell.angle_gamma   90.00
#
_symmetry.space_group_name_H-M   'P 1'
#
loop_
_entity.id
_entity.type
_entity.pdbx_description
1 polymer ?
#
loop_
_entity_poly.entity_id
_entity_poly.type
_entity_poly.pdbx_seq_one_letter_code
_entity_poly.pdbx_strand_id
1 'polypeptide(L)' 'TIMMLEADISLGTVTGSNETVPIMAHPPANESDLSLNDFLNSALDKPTRGIKLDFKSIEAFNESLPILKNMRQK' A
#
# COMPACT_ATOMS: atom_id res chain seq x y z
N THR A 1 -12.40 13.42 -17.46
CA THR A 1 -11.13 12.82 -17.00
C THR A 1 -11.34 12.21 -15.63
N ILE A 2 -10.92 10.96 -15.41
CA ILE A 2 -10.98 10.33 -14.08
C ILE A 2 -9.68 10.68 -13.35
N MET A 3 -9.76 11.15 -12.11
CA MET A 3 -8.58 11.42 -11.27
C MET A 3 -8.23 10.19 -10.45
N MET A 4 -6.94 9.81 -10.46
CA MET A 4 -6.40 8.64 -9.76
C MET A 4 -5.25 9.05 -8.83
N LEU A 5 -5.16 8.43 -7.67
CA LEU A 5 -3.95 8.36 -6.85
C LEU A 5 -3.17 7.11 -7.23
N GLU A 6 -1.86 7.24 -7.34
CA GLU A 6 -0.96 6.18 -7.77
C GLU A 6 0.05 5.86 -6.68
N ALA A 7 0.35 4.57 -6.52
CA ALA A 7 1.05 4.04 -5.37
C ALA A 7 1.92 2.85 -5.74
N ASP A 8 3.23 2.99 -5.60
CA ASP A 8 4.17 1.88 -5.71
C ASP A 8 4.17 1.07 -4.41
N ILE A 9 4.04 -0.26 -4.53
CA ILE A 9 4.02 -1.17 -3.40
C ILE A 9 5.19 -2.14 -3.49
N SER A 10 6.01 -2.14 -2.45
CA SER A 10 7.09 -3.10 -2.23
C SER A 10 6.90 -3.80 -0.89
N LEU A 11 7.56 -4.94 -0.71
CA LEU A 11 7.60 -5.64 0.59
C LEU A 11 8.81 -5.13 1.38
N GLY A 12 8.60 -4.67 2.60
CA GLY A 12 9.64 -4.03 3.40
C GLY A 12 9.21 -3.71 4.82
N THR A 13 9.98 -2.90 5.54
CA THR A 13 9.68 -2.52 6.93
C THR A 13 9.12 -1.11 7.03
N VAL A 14 8.24 -0.88 8.00
CA VAL A 14 7.87 0.48 8.39
C VAL A 14 8.96 1.06 9.28
N THR A 15 9.33 2.33 9.13
CA THR A 15 10.38 2.96 9.96
C THR A 15 10.11 2.78 11.45
N GLY A 16 11.08 2.20 12.16
CA GLY A 16 10.98 1.88 13.59
C GLY A 16 10.25 0.57 13.92
N SER A 17 9.79 -0.18 12.91
CA SER A 17 9.26 -1.54 13.04
C SER A 17 10.23 -2.57 12.47
N ASN A 18 10.20 -3.78 13.02
CA ASN A 18 10.91 -4.95 12.48
C ASN A 18 9.98 -5.88 11.69
N GLU A 19 8.71 -5.51 11.53
CA GLU A 19 7.73 -6.30 10.78
C GLU A 19 7.84 -6.01 9.28
N THR A 20 7.94 -7.07 8.49
CA THR A 20 7.92 -6.98 7.03
C THR A 20 6.48 -6.97 6.55
N VAL A 21 6.04 -5.86 5.96
CA VAL A 21 4.69 -5.63 5.47
C VAL A 21 4.72 -4.96 4.08
N PRO A 22 3.60 -4.95 3.34
CA PRO A 22 3.48 -4.11 2.15
C PRO A 22 3.59 -2.63 2.51
N ILE A 23 4.54 -1.94 1.89
CA ILE A 23 4.85 -0.54 2.13
C ILE A 23 4.75 0.28 0.85
N MET A 24 4.52 1.57 1.02
CA MET A 24 4.53 2.54 -0.06
C MET A 24 5.99 2.84 -0.41
N ALA A 25 6.55 2.11 -1.39
CA ALA A 25 7.96 2.20 -1.77
C ALA A 25 8.22 1.67 -3.18
N HIS A 26 9.20 2.30 -3.85
CA HIS A 26 9.75 1.85 -5.13
C HIS A 26 11.16 1.26 -4.93
N PRO A 27 11.50 0.12 -5.56
CA PRO A 27 12.84 -0.46 -5.49
C PRO A 27 13.94 0.56 -5.85
N PRO A 28 15.11 0.55 -5.17
CA PRO A 28 15.56 -0.47 -4.22
C PRO A 28 15.12 -0.24 -2.77
N ALA A 29 14.23 0.73 -2.50
CA ALA A 29 13.79 1.01 -1.14
C ALA A 29 13.01 -0.19 -0.56
N ASN A 30 13.41 -0.60 0.64
CA ASN A 30 12.80 -1.68 1.41
C ASN A 30 12.34 -1.20 2.82
N GLU A 31 12.33 0.11 3.03
CA GLU A 31 11.83 0.76 4.23
C GLU A 31 10.99 1.99 3.81
N SER A 32 9.91 2.26 4.53
CA SER A 32 9.05 3.43 4.33
C SER A 32 8.43 3.87 5.65
N ASP A 33 8.07 5.14 5.80
CA ASP A 33 7.28 5.61 6.92
C ASP A 33 5.78 5.29 6.77
N LEU A 34 5.37 4.76 5.61
CA LEU A 34 3.97 4.54 5.26
C LEU A 34 3.71 3.10 4.80
N SER A 35 2.92 2.38 5.61
CA SER A 35 2.39 1.07 5.23
C SER A 35 1.24 1.17 4.21
N LEU A 36 1.00 0.10 3.45
CA LEU A 36 -0.18 0.01 2.57
C LEU A 36 -1.49 0.17 3.37
N ASN A 37 -1.55 -0.41 4.57
CA ASN A 37 -2.74 -0.34 5.42
C ASN A 37 -3.05 1.12 5.80
N ASP A 38 -2.05 1.88 6.22
CA ASP A 38 -2.23 3.28 6.66
C ASP A 38 -2.53 4.19 5.48
N PHE A 39 -1.87 3.96 4.34
CA PHE A 39 -2.19 4.62 3.08
C PHE A 39 -3.66 4.41 2.71
N LEU A 40 -4.15 3.17 2.69
CA LEU A 40 -5.53 2.87 2.31
C LEU A 40 -6.55 3.42 3.32
N ASN A 41 -6.28 3.31 4.62
CA ASN A 41 -7.16 3.91 5.63
C ASN A 41 -7.30 5.43 5.42
N SER A 42 -6.20 6.12 5.11
CA SER A 42 -6.21 7.56 4.87
C SER A 42 -6.87 7.92 3.53
N ALA A 43 -6.57 7.19 2.47
CA ALA A 43 -7.07 7.45 1.12
C ALA A 43 -8.58 7.15 0.99
N LEU A 44 -9.09 6.20 1.77
CA LEU A 44 -10.49 5.77 1.74
C LEU A 44 -11.37 6.49 2.77
N ASP A 45 -10.82 7.24 3.73
CA ASP A 45 -11.62 8.04 4.68
C ASP A 45 -12.53 9.05 3.97
N LYS A 46 -12.01 9.71 2.92
CA LYS A 46 -12.74 10.64 2.06
C LYS A 46 -12.36 10.43 0.59
N PRO A 47 -12.97 9.44 -0.09
CA PRO A 47 -12.54 9.06 -1.44
C PRO A 47 -12.93 10.15 -2.45
N THR A 48 -11.94 10.90 -2.91
CA THR A 48 -12.12 11.97 -3.92
C THR A 48 -11.59 11.56 -5.30
N ARG A 49 -10.85 10.45 -5.38
CA ARG A 49 -10.10 9.96 -6.54
C ARG A 49 -10.10 8.44 -6.52
N GLY A 50 -9.98 7.80 -7.68
CA GLY A 50 -9.69 6.36 -7.72
C GLY A 50 -8.27 6.07 -7.25
N ILE A 51 -7.95 4.80 -6.99
CA ILE A 51 -6.62 4.38 -6.53
C ILE A 51 -6.07 3.33 -7.51
N LYS A 52 -4.83 3.53 -7.98
CA LYS A 52 -4.08 2.56 -8.78
C LYS A 52 -2.88 2.09 -7.94
N LEU A 53 -2.88 0.82 -7.57
CA LEU A 53 -1.80 0.17 -6.82
C LEU A 53 -0.86 -0.54 -7.80
N ASP A 54 0.41 -0.17 -7.83
CA ASP A 54 1.45 -0.76 -8.67
C ASP A 54 2.38 -1.64 -7.84
N PHE A 55 2.17 -2.96 -7.91
CA PHE A 55 2.93 -3.94 -7.15
C PHE A 55 4.25 -4.26 -7.83
N LYS A 56 5.36 -4.09 -7.10
CA LYS A 56 6.72 -4.30 -7.62
C LYS A 56 7.20 -5.74 -7.53
N SER A 57 6.45 -6.61 -6.83
CA SER A 57 6.68 -8.05 -6.81
C SER A 57 5.40 -8.84 -6.53
N ILE A 58 5.43 -10.14 -6.83
CA ILE A 58 4.31 -11.06 -6.56
C ILE A 58 4.12 -11.25 -5.06
N GLU A 59 5.21 -11.27 -4.29
CA GLU A 59 5.19 -11.36 -2.83
C GLU A 59 4.48 -10.15 -2.23
N ALA A 60 4.82 -8.93 -2.68
CA ALA A 60 4.14 -7.71 -2.24
C ALA A 60 2.62 -7.76 -2.55
N PHE A 61 2.24 -8.30 -3.71
CA PHE A 61 0.83 -8.50 -4.06
C PHE A 61 0.13 -9.49 -3.13
N ASN A 62 0.74 -10.66 -2.89
CA ASN A 62 0.16 -11.71 -2.06
C ASN A 62 -0.03 -11.27 -0.61
N GLU A 63 0.98 -10.64 -0.01
CA GLU A 63 0.91 -10.09 1.35
C GLU A 63 -0.09 -8.94 1.48
N SER A 64 -0.44 -8.28 0.37
CA SER A 64 -1.44 -7.23 0.34
C SER A 64 -2.88 -7.76 0.28
N LEU A 65 -3.11 -9.00 -0.16
CA LEU A 65 -4.47 -9.55 -0.35
C LEU A 65 -5.33 -9.50 0.93
N PRO A 66 -4.83 -9.85 2.14
CA PRO A 66 -5.62 -9.73 3.36
C PRO A 66 -6.02 -8.28 3.67
N ILE A 67 -5.09 -7.32 3.45
CA ILE A 67 -5.33 -5.89 3.66
C ILE A 67 -6.42 -5.41 2.70
N LEU A 68 -6.29 -5.71 1.40
CA LEU A 68 -7.27 -5.32 0.37
C LEU A 68 -8.65 -5.93 0.63
N LYS A 69 -8.70 -7.19 1.09
CA LYS A 69 -9.96 -7.84 1.48
C LYS A 69 -10.64 -7.16 2.66
N ASN A 70 -9.86 -6.75 3.67
CA ASN A 70 -10.37 -6.01 4.82
C ASN A 70 -10.91 -4.64 4.40
N MET A 71 -10.16 -3.89 3.58
CA MET A 71 -10.57 -2.56 3.11
C MET A 71 -11.83 -2.60 2.24
N ARG A 72 -12.07 -3.68 1.48
CA ARG A 72 -13.30 -3.83 0.69
C ARG A 72 -14.57 -4.00 1.54
N GLN A 73 -14.42 -4.45 2.79
CA GLN A 73 -15.56 -4.66 3.69
C GLN A 73 -15.92 -3.42 4.50
N LYS A 74 -15.09 -2.36 4.44
CA LYS A 74 -15.39 -1.05 5.01
C LYS A 74 -16.19 -0.22 4.02
#